data_AF-A0A7S1LIP1-F1
#
_entry.id   AF-A0A7S1LIP1-F1
#
_cell.length_a   1.000
_cell.length_b   1.000
_cell.length_c   1.000
_cell.angle_alpha   90.00
_cell.angle_beta   90.00
_cell.angle_gamma   90.00
#
_symmetry.space_group_name_H-M   'P 1'
#
loop_
_entity.id
_entity.type
_entity.pdbx_description
1 polymer ?
#
loop_
_entity_poly.entity_id
_entity_poly.type
_entity_poly.pdbx_seq_one_letter_code
_entity_poly.pdbx_strand_id
1 'polypeptide(L)'
;EDFLDIAVGYALLVCFGICYPMMAVIGFLCMLVQYRLLAYRMTNVTCRPYPRGSEGIGLFANVFETISYLSVFFNVLLTVVVLLPCKNMPVYAQASIFIVGEKLVFLLRGVLEYVMPANPPEVTFIQDFNNEFKKTFNKRTIAEGAEKVPYDNIDIGLRPKWDNRGASSSDDEGSPIVRRFHRCRDECC
;
A
#
# COMPACT_ATOMS: atom_id res chain seq x y z
N GLU A 1 -11.22 3.52 -4.41
CA GLU A 1 -12.41 3.24 -3.58
C GLU A 1 -12.05 2.36 -2.39
N ASP A 2 -11.44 1.20 -2.60
CA ASP A 2 -11.06 0.28 -1.50
C ASP A 2 -10.23 0.91 -0.38
N PHE A 3 -9.21 1.72 -0.72
CA PHE A 3 -8.39 2.42 0.28
C PHE A 3 -9.17 3.49 1.04
N LEU A 4 -10.17 4.11 0.41
CA LEU A 4 -11.00 5.12 1.04
C LEU A 4 -11.92 4.49 2.09
N ASP A 5 -12.51 3.33 1.78
CA ASP A 5 -13.36 2.60 2.74
C ASP A 5 -12.56 2.20 4.00
N ILE A 6 -11.32 1.73 3.80
CA ILE A 6 -10.40 1.42 4.91
C ILE A 6 -10.06 2.68 5.70
N ALA A 7 -9.78 3.80 5.01
CA ALA A 7 -9.46 5.07 5.66
C ALA A 7 -10.63 5.62 6.48
N VAL A 8 -11.86 5.54 5.97
CA VAL A 8 -13.08 5.95 6.69
C VAL A 8 -13.31 5.05 7.90
N GLY A 9 -13.17 3.73 7.75
CA GLY A 9 -13.28 2.79 8.86
C GLY A 9 -12.24 3.06 9.96
N TYR A 10 -11.00 3.35 9.57
CA TYR A 10 -9.94 3.76 10.49
C TYR A 10 -10.28 5.08 11.20
N ALA A 11 -10.71 6.12 10.47
CA ALA A 11 -11.06 7.41 11.05
C ALA A 11 -12.18 7.29 12.09
N LEU A 12 -13.22 6.50 11.81
CA LEU A 12 -14.31 6.27 12.76
C LEU A 12 -13.83 5.57 14.03
N LEU A 13 -12.96 4.56 13.89
CA LEU A 13 -12.41 3.81 15.03
C LEU A 13 -11.53 4.69 15.92
N VAL A 14 -10.64 5.48 15.34
CA VAL A 14 -9.67 6.27 16.13
C VAL A 14 -10.31 7.53 16.71
N CYS A 15 -11.25 8.17 16.03
CA CYS A 15 -11.92 9.39 16.53
C CYS A 15 -13.03 9.10 17.58
N PHE A 16 -13.71 7.96 17.49
CA PHE A 16 -14.88 7.66 18.35
C PHE A 16 -14.68 6.45 19.27
N GLY A 17 -13.49 5.84 19.28
CA GLY A 17 -13.19 4.66 20.11
C GLY A 17 -13.41 4.88 21.61
N ILE A 18 -13.22 6.12 22.11
CA ILE A 18 -13.44 6.46 23.52
C ILE A 18 -14.92 6.41 23.91
N CYS A 19 -15.84 6.76 22.99
CA CYS A 19 -17.28 6.74 23.26
C CYS A 19 -17.82 5.32 23.43
N TYR A 20 -17.39 4.40 22.57
CA TYR A 20 -18.00 3.09 22.46
C TYR A 20 -16.92 2.03 22.16
N PRO A 21 -16.29 1.44 23.20
CA PRO A 21 -15.19 0.50 23.00
C PRO A 21 -15.62 -0.77 22.24
N MET A 22 -16.91 -1.12 22.29
CA MET A 22 -17.47 -2.23 21.51
C MET A 22 -17.41 -1.98 19.99
N MET A 23 -17.28 -0.73 19.52
CA MET A 23 -17.03 -0.44 18.10
C MET A 23 -15.72 -1.04 17.62
N ALA A 24 -14.70 -1.16 18.48
CA ALA A 24 -13.41 -1.74 18.08
C ALA A 24 -13.55 -3.22 17.71
N VAL A 25 -14.34 -3.98 18.48
CA VAL A 25 -14.60 -5.40 18.22
C VAL A 25 -15.40 -5.57 16.93
N ILE A 26 -16.45 -4.76 16.76
CA ILE A 26 -17.29 -4.79 15.55
C ILE A 26 -16.46 -4.38 14.33
N GLY A 27 -15.67 -3.31 14.43
CA GLY A 27 -14.78 -2.82 13.39
C GLY A 27 -13.74 -3.86 12.98
N PHE A 28 -13.16 -4.58 13.93
CA PHE A 28 -12.24 -5.68 13.66
C PHE A 28 -12.90 -6.80 12.84
N LEU A 29 -14.10 -7.23 13.24
CA LEU A 29 -14.87 -8.25 12.49
C LEU A 29 -15.23 -7.76 11.08
N CYS A 30 -15.68 -6.51 10.94
CA CYS A 30 -15.97 -5.90 9.64
C CYS A 30 -14.74 -5.86 8.74
N MET A 31 -13.57 -5.46 9.27
CA MET A 31 -12.32 -5.42 8.51
C MET A 31 -11.86 -6.81 8.06
N LEU A 32 -12.07 -7.84 8.89
CA LEU A 32 -11.78 -9.23 8.53
C LEU A 32 -12.66 -9.70 7.36
N VAL A 33 -13.96 -9.43 7.43
CA VAL A 33 -14.90 -9.75 6.34
C VAL A 33 -14.56 -8.98 5.07
N GLN A 34 -14.28 -7.68 5.18
CA GLN A 34 -13.91 -6.83 4.05
C GLN A 34 -12.63 -7.31 3.37
N TYR A 35 -11.62 -7.73 4.14
CA TYR A 35 -10.39 -8.32 3.61
C TYR A 35 -10.67 -9.58 2.77
N ARG A 36 -11.55 -10.47 3.26
CA ARG A 36 -11.94 -11.69 2.52
C ARG A 36 -12.73 -11.37 1.26
N LEU A 37 -13.67 -10.42 1.32
CA LEU A 37 -14.45 -9.99 0.17
C LEU A 37 -13.56 -9.33 -0.90
N LEU A 38 -12.59 -8.51 -0.49
CA LEU A 38 -11.64 -7.89 -1.41
C LEU A 38 -10.78 -8.95 -2.12
N ALA A 39 -10.25 -9.92 -1.38
CA ALA A 39 -9.50 -11.04 -1.96
C ALA A 39 -10.36 -11.87 -2.93
N TYR A 40 -11.62 -12.14 -2.57
CA TYR A 40 -12.56 -12.86 -3.44
C TYR A 40 -12.84 -12.09 -4.73
N ARG A 41 -13.09 -10.77 -4.63
CA ARG A 41 -13.33 -9.90 -5.79
C ARG A 41 -12.13 -9.90 -6.74
N MET A 42 -10.91 -9.78 -6.20
CA MET A 42 -9.67 -9.76 -7.00
C MET A 42 -9.37 -11.08 -7.71
N THR A 43 -9.87 -12.21 -7.19
CA THR A 43 -9.59 -13.55 -7.73
C THR A 43 -10.70 -14.08 -8.64
N ASN A 44 -11.97 -13.79 -8.34
CA ASN A 44 -13.10 -14.40 -9.02
C ASN A 44 -13.95 -13.43 -9.87
N VAL A 45 -13.85 -12.12 -9.62
CA VAL A 45 -14.73 -11.13 -10.28
C VAL A 45 -13.97 -10.27 -11.28
N THR A 46 -12.80 -9.76 -10.90
CA THR A 46 -12.01 -8.86 -11.77
C THR A 46 -11.00 -9.62 -12.62
N CYS A 47 -10.76 -9.15 -13.84
CA CYS A 47 -9.62 -9.60 -14.66
C CYS A 47 -8.28 -9.33 -13.97
N ARG A 48 -7.25 -10.12 -14.33
CA ARG A 48 -5.90 -9.96 -13.77
C ARG A 48 -5.34 -8.56 -14.09
N PRO A 49 -5.03 -7.72 -13.08
CA PRO A 49 -4.46 -6.41 -13.33
C PRO A 49 -3.01 -6.52 -13.81
N TYR A 50 -2.58 -5.58 -14.64
CA TYR A 50 -1.17 -5.47 -15.02
C TYR A 50 -0.32 -5.08 -13.80
N PRO A 51 0.80 -5.76 -13.55
CA PRO A 51 1.67 -5.42 -12.43
C PRO A 51 2.22 -4.00 -12.63
N ARG A 52 2.00 -3.14 -11.64
CA ARG A 52 2.61 -1.81 -11.57
C ARG A 52 3.54 -1.77 -10.37
N GLY A 53 4.75 -1.26 -10.58
CA GLY A 53 5.65 -0.96 -9.47
C GLY A 53 5.10 0.25 -8.69
N SER A 54 4.97 0.10 -7.39
CA SER A 54 4.60 1.19 -6.47
C SER A 54 5.51 1.15 -5.25
N GLU A 55 6.05 2.30 -4.87
CA GLU A 55 6.79 2.45 -3.62
C GLU A 55 5.81 2.86 -2.51
N GLY A 56 5.51 1.93 -1.61
CA GLY A 56 4.59 2.15 -0.50
C GLY A 56 3.13 2.36 -0.90
N ILE A 57 2.36 2.92 0.04
CA ILE A 57 0.90 3.17 -0.07
C ILE A 57 0.60 4.48 -0.81
N GLY A 58 1.62 5.31 -1.08
CA GLY A 58 1.49 6.59 -1.78
C GLY A 58 0.76 7.66 -0.96
N LEU A 59 -0.08 8.47 -1.63
CA LEU A 59 -0.83 9.60 -1.05
C LEU A 59 -1.60 9.24 0.23
N PHE A 60 -2.12 8.01 0.31
CA PHE A 60 -2.92 7.57 1.44
C PHE A 60 -2.13 7.54 2.76
N ALA A 61 -0.80 7.42 2.72
CA ALA A 61 0.02 7.57 3.93
C ALA A 61 -0.20 8.93 4.60
N ASN A 62 -0.18 10.01 3.81
CA ASN A 62 -0.46 11.37 4.29
C ASN A 62 -1.90 11.51 4.80
N VAL A 63 -2.86 10.81 4.16
CA VAL A 63 -4.26 10.79 4.61
C VAL A 63 -4.38 10.13 5.99
N PHE A 64 -3.74 8.98 6.22
CA PHE A 64 -3.72 8.35 7.54
C PHE A 64 -3.03 9.20 8.60
N GLU A 65 -1.96 9.90 8.23
CA GLU A 65 -1.25 10.81 9.12
C GLU A 65 -2.14 11.99 9.56
N THR A 66 -2.84 12.62 8.61
CA THR A 66 -3.79 13.71 8.89
C THR A 66 -4.97 13.24 9.74
N ILE A 67 -5.52 12.04 9.47
CA ILE A 67 -6.56 11.43 10.30
C ILE A 67 -6.04 11.20 11.72
N SER A 68 -4.80 10.72 11.87
CA SER A 68 -4.18 10.53 13.18
C SER A 68 -4.06 11.86 13.95
N TYR A 69 -3.70 12.96 13.28
CA TYR A 69 -3.67 14.30 13.89
C TYR A 69 -5.05 14.77 14.35
N LEU A 70 -6.05 14.62 13.48
CA LEU A 70 -7.43 14.97 13.81
C LEU A 70 -7.98 14.11 14.96
N SER A 71 -7.61 12.83 15.00
CA SER A 71 -8.09 11.92 16.02
C SER A 71 -7.66 12.32 17.43
N VAL A 72 -6.44 12.82 17.61
CA VAL A 72 -5.96 13.34 18.89
C VAL A 72 -6.83 14.51 19.34
N PHE A 73 -7.09 15.46 18.42
CA PHE A 73 -7.94 16.61 18.69
C PHE A 73 -9.36 16.20 19.11
N PHE A 74 -10.00 15.31 18.34
CA PHE A 74 -11.35 14.83 18.66
C PHE A 74 -11.40 14.04 19.96
N ASN A 75 -10.41 13.18 20.23
CA ASN A 75 -10.36 12.39 21.45
C ASN A 75 -10.22 13.27 22.70
N VAL A 76 -9.39 14.31 22.65
CA VAL A 76 -9.25 15.25 23.78
C VAL A 76 -10.53 16.08 23.94
N LEU A 77 -11.10 16.59 22.84
CA LEU A 77 -12.37 17.32 22.87
C LEU A 77 -13.48 16.48 23.50
N LEU A 78 -13.60 15.24 23.05
CA LEU A 78 -14.62 14.31 23.49
C LEU A 78 -14.42 13.89 24.95
N THR A 79 -13.18 13.71 25.38
CA THR A 79 -12.85 13.44 26.79
C THR A 79 -13.31 14.58 27.70
N VAL A 80 -13.05 15.85 27.31
CA VAL A 80 -13.43 17.01 28.13
C VAL A 80 -14.94 17.22 28.17
N VAL A 81 -15.64 17.04 27.05
CA VAL A 81 -17.08 17.30 26.93
C VAL A 81 -17.94 16.16 27.47
N VAL A 82 -17.55 14.91 27.21
CA VAL A 82 -18.40 13.73 27.47
C VAL A 82 -18.07 13.06 28.80
N LEU A 83 -16.81 13.02 29.23
CA LEU A 83 -16.40 12.29 30.43
C LEU A 83 -16.76 13.05 31.73
N LEU A 84 -17.21 12.30 32.75
CA LEU A 84 -17.94 12.85 33.88
C LEU A 84 -17.17 13.55 35.03
N PRO A 85 -15.84 13.66 35.13
CA PRO A 85 -15.26 14.69 36.02
C PRO A 85 -15.27 16.07 35.35
N CYS A 86 -15.00 16.15 34.03
CA CYS A 86 -14.82 17.40 33.31
C CYS A 86 -16.14 18.11 33.01
N LYS A 87 -17.21 17.35 32.73
CA LYS A 87 -18.53 17.89 32.39
C LYS A 87 -19.13 18.81 33.46
N ASN A 88 -18.86 18.55 34.73
CA ASN A 88 -19.46 19.29 35.85
C ASN A 88 -18.64 20.53 36.28
N MET A 89 -17.51 20.79 35.64
CA MET A 89 -16.63 21.93 35.95
C MET A 89 -17.07 23.22 35.25
N PRO A 90 -16.70 24.41 35.75
CA PRO A 90 -16.93 25.66 35.05
C PRO A 90 -16.21 25.67 33.69
N VAL A 91 -16.79 26.36 32.72
CA VAL A 91 -16.32 26.40 31.32
C VAL A 91 -14.84 26.82 31.21
N TYR A 92 -14.38 27.73 32.06
CA TYR A 92 -12.97 28.16 32.09
C TYR A 92 -12.01 27.04 32.49
N ALA A 93 -12.40 26.19 33.45
CA ALA A 93 -11.60 25.02 33.85
C ALA A 93 -11.64 23.92 32.77
N GLN A 94 -12.76 23.76 32.08
CA GLN A 94 -12.85 22.83 30.94
C GLN A 94 -11.93 23.25 29.80
N ALA A 95 -11.90 24.55 29.45
CA ALA A 95 -11.05 25.08 28.40
C ALA A 95 -9.56 24.96 28.73
N SER A 96 -9.16 25.18 29.99
CA SER A 96 -7.76 25.01 30.39
C SER A 96 -7.31 23.55 30.34
N ILE A 97 -8.14 22.61 30.80
CA ILE A 97 -7.86 21.17 30.70
C ILE A 97 -7.77 20.74 29.23
N PHE A 98 -8.64 21.26 28.36
CA PHE A 98 -8.58 20.99 26.93
C PHE A 98 -7.24 21.43 26.32
N ILE A 99 -6.82 22.68 26.55
CA ILE A 99 -5.57 23.21 25.99
C ILE A 99 -4.36 22.42 26.52
N VAL A 100 -4.29 22.19 27.83
CA VAL A 100 -3.17 21.46 28.44
C VAL A 100 -3.13 20.00 27.97
N GLY A 101 -4.28 19.33 27.97
CA GLY A 101 -4.42 17.95 27.52
C GLY A 101 -4.07 17.77 26.05
N GLU A 102 -4.53 18.68 25.18
CA GLU A 102 -4.20 18.68 23.76
C GLU A 102 -2.68 18.75 23.56
N LYS A 103 -2.01 19.76 24.16
CA LYS A 103 -0.56 19.92 23.99
C LYS A 103 0.23 18.75 24.57
N LEU A 104 -0.23 18.16 25.67
CA LEU A 104 0.42 16.99 26.27
C LEU A 104 0.35 15.77 25.34
N VAL A 105 -0.83 15.46 24.80
CA VAL A 105 -1.00 14.29 23.92
C VAL A 105 -0.27 14.49 22.59
N PHE A 106 -0.30 15.70 22.04
CA PHE A 106 0.49 16.04 20.85
C PHE A 106 2.00 15.90 21.09
N LEU A 107 2.49 16.37 22.24
CA LEU A 107 3.89 16.22 22.62
C LEU A 107 4.27 14.74 22.73
N LEU A 108 3.44 13.93 23.39
CA LEU A 108 3.68 12.50 23.52
C LEU A 108 3.74 11.82 22.14
N ARG A 109 2.83 12.17 21.23
CA ARG A 109 2.87 11.66 19.86
C ARG A 109 4.17 12.05 19.15
N GLY A 110 4.59 13.30 19.23
CA GLY A 110 5.84 13.77 18.62
C GLY A 110 7.07 13.04 19.19
N VAL A 111 7.06 12.71 20.49
CA VAL A 111 8.10 11.87 21.11
C VAL A 111 8.06 10.45 20.55
N LEU A 112 6.88 9.85 20.36
CA LEU A 112 6.78 8.51 19.77
C LEU A 112 7.30 8.48 18.33
N GLU A 113 6.98 9.48 17.52
CA GLU A 113 7.50 9.61 16.16
C GLU A 113 9.03 9.82 16.13
N TYR A 114 9.58 10.51 17.13
CA TYR A 114 11.03 10.64 17.30
C TYR A 114 11.70 9.32 17.72
N VAL A 115 11.05 8.54 18.57
CA VAL A 115 11.58 7.27 19.08
C VAL A 115 11.46 6.13 18.06
N MET A 116 10.43 6.15 17.21
CA MET A 116 10.19 5.14 16.18
C MET A 116 10.76 5.57 14.83
N PRO A 117 11.98 5.15 14.45
CA PRO A 117 12.52 5.46 13.13
C PRO A 117 11.64 4.84 12.04
N ALA A 118 11.41 5.61 10.97
CA ALA A 118 10.53 5.20 9.87
C ALA A 118 10.98 3.91 9.15
N ASN A 119 12.29 3.63 9.15
CA ASN A 119 12.84 2.42 8.56
C ASN A 119 13.47 1.55 9.65
N PRO A 120 13.17 0.24 9.70
CA PRO A 120 13.87 -0.67 10.58
C PRO A 120 15.34 -0.81 10.13
N PRO A 121 16.27 -1.14 11.06
CA PRO A 121 17.71 -1.20 10.79
C PRO A 121 18.07 -2.25 9.73
N GLU A 122 17.25 -3.28 9.56
CA GLU A 122 17.44 -4.32 8.55
C GLU A 122 17.27 -3.79 7.13
N VAL A 123 16.28 -2.91 6.92
CA VAL A 123 16.02 -2.32 5.61
C VAL A 123 17.15 -1.37 5.22
N THR A 124 17.64 -0.57 6.17
CA THR A 124 18.79 0.31 5.93
C THR A 124 20.04 -0.49 5.59
N PHE A 125 20.28 -1.61 6.30
CA PHE A 125 21.40 -2.49 6.00
C PHE A 125 21.33 -3.10 4.60
N ILE A 126 20.16 -3.61 4.20
CA ILE A 126 19.95 -4.15 2.86
C ILE A 126 20.12 -3.06 1.79
N GLN A 127 19.64 -1.85 2.06
CA GLN A 127 19.83 -0.71 1.16
C GLN A 127 21.32 -0.35 1.02
N ASP A 128 22.07 -0.33 2.11
CA ASP A 128 23.52 -0.07 2.10
C ASP A 128 24.27 -1.13 1.31
N PHE A 129 23.96 -2.41 1.52
CA PHE A 129 24.53 -3.52 0.75
C PHE A 129 24.21 -3.39 -0.75
N ASN A 130 22.94 -3.09 -1.09
CA ASN A 130 22.53 -2.87 -2.48
C ASN A 130 23.24 -1.67 -3.11
N ASN A 131 23.46 -0.60 -2.34
CA ASN A 131 24.16 0.60 -2.79
C ASN A 131 25.66 0.33 -3.00
N GLU A 132 26.30 -0.44 -2.12
CA GLU A 132 27.69 -0.87 -2.27
C GLU A 132 27.86 -1.81 -3.47
N PHE A 133 26.94 -2.75 -3.64
CA PHE A 133 26.92 -3.65 -4.79
C PHE A 133 26.77 -2.87 -6.11
N LYS A 134 25.84 -1.90 -6.18
CA LYS A 134 25.66 -1.02 -7.35
C LYS A 134 26.92 -0.24 -7.68
N LYS A 135 27.62 0.30 -6.67
CA LYS A 135 28.90 1.01 -6.86
C LYS A 135 29.97 0.08 -7.42
N THR A 136 30.08 -1.14 -6.89
CA THR A 136 31.04 -2.14 -7.35
C THR A 136 30.75 -2.60 -8.78
N PHE A 137 29.47 -2.83 -9.11
CA PHE A 137 29.05 -3.26 -10.45
C PHE A 137 29.32 -2.19 -11.50
N ASN A 138 28.90 -0.94 -11.27
CA ASN A 138 29.17 0.17 -12.19
C ASN A 138 30.68 0.37 -12.43
N LYS A 139 31.52 0.14 -11.42
CA LYS A 139 32.98 0.24 -11.57
C LYS A 139 33.55 -0.87 -12.48
N ARG A 140 33.02 -2.10 -12.43
CA ARG A 140 33.46 -3.21 -13.30
C ARG A 140 32.97 -3.04 -14.73
N THR A 141 31.71 -2.67 -14.93
CA THR A 141 31.13 -2.45 -16.27
C THR A 141 31.83 -1.34 -17.06
N ILE A 142 32.49 -0.39 -16.39
CA ILE A 142 33.25 0.69 -17.03
C ILE A 142 34.75 0.35 -17.16
N ALA A 143 35.30 -0.46 -16.25
CA ALA A 143 36.71 -0.85 -16.27
C ALA A 143 37.03 -1.94 -17.31
N GLU A 144 36.06 -2.80 -17.62
CA GLU A 144 36.11 -3.65 -18.82
C GLU A 144 35.51 -2.85 -19.97
N GLY A 145 36.37 -2.19 -20.76
CA GLY A 145 35.96 -1.62 -22.03
C GLY A 145 35.16 -2.66 -22.80
N ALA A 146 33.95 -2.28 -23.22
CA ALA A 146 33.00 -3.11 -23.95
C ALA A 146 33.70 -3.93 -25.04
N GLU A 147 34.07 -5.17 -24.69
CA GLU A 147 34.28 -6.21 -25.69
C GLU A 147 32.91 -6.37 -26.34
N LYS A 148 32.76 -5.82 -27.55
CA LYS A 148 31.57 -6.03 -28.37
C LYS A 148 31.53 -7.51 -28.69
N VAL A 149 30.98 -8.32 -27.80
CA VAL A 149 30.67 -9.71 -28.09
C VAL A 149 29.66 -9.67 -29.25
N PRO A 150 29.99 -10.20 -30.44
CA PRO A 150 29.06 -10.19 -31.55
C PRO A 150 27.83 -11.02 -31.17
N TYR A 151 26.71 -10.33 -30.97
CA TYR A 151 25.44 -10.95 -30.56
C TYR A 151 24.78 -11.79 -31.66
N ASP A 152 25.36 -11.84 -32.86
CA ASP A 152 24.80 -12.55 -34.01
C ASP A 152 24.64 -14.07 -33.79
N ASN A 153 25.38 -14.65 -32.83
CA ASN A 153 25.40 -16.09 -32.61
C ASN A 153 24.83 -16.54 -31.25
N ILE A 154 24.30 -15.64 -30.43
CA ILE A 154 23.73 -16.00 -29.13
C ILE A 154 22.25 -16.32 -29.32
N ASP A 155 21.95 -17.58 -29.57
CA ASP A 155 20.58 -18.08 -29.54
C ASP A 155 20.14 -18.20 -28.07
N ILE A 156 19.37 -17.21 -27.61
CA ILE A 156 18.83 -17.14 -26.24
C ILE A 156 17.69 -18.19 -26.04
N GLY A 157 17.39 -19.01 -27.05
CA GLY A 157 16.38 -20.07 -26.94
C GLY A 157 14.96 -19.54 -26.71
N LEU A 158 14.74 -18.24 -26.97
CA LEU A 158 13.43 -17.58 -26.93
C LEU A 158 12.60 -17.89 -28.17
N ARG A 159 13.21 -18.51 -29.19
CA ARG A 159 12.47 -19.05 -30.33
C ARG A 159 11.92 -20.41 -29.92
N PRO A 160 10.58 -20.61 -29.87
CA PRO A 160 10.05 -21.96 -29.78
C PRO A 160 10.66 -22.79 -30.90
N LYS A 161 11.26 -23.92 -30.54
CA LYS A 161 11.88 -24.85 -31.48
C LYS A 161 10.74 -25.53 -32.25
N TRP A 162 10.25 -24.86 -33.29
CA TRP A 162 9.33 -25.49 -34.24
C TRP A 162 10.12 -26.65 -34.86
N ASP A 163 9.72 -27.87 -34.52
CA ASP A 163 10.29 -29.10 -35.04
C ASP A 163 9.95 -29.14 -36.55
N ASN A 164 10.89 -28.70 -37.39
CA ASN A 164 10.79 -28.72 -38.86
C ASN A 164 10.96 -30.16 -39.37
N ARG A 165 10.10 -31.08 -38.94
CA ARG A 165 9.92 -32.40 -39.54
C ARG A 165 8.58 -32.44 -40.25
N GLY A 166 8.62 -32.16 -41.55
CA GLY A 166 7.49 -32.18 -42.50
C GLY A 166 7.13 -30.75 -42.94
N ALA A 167 7.63 -30.23 -44.07
CA ALA A 167 7.25 -30.63 -45.43
C ALA A 167 5.74 -30.78 -45.58
N SER A 168 5.05 -29.73 -46.02
CA SER A 168 4.50 -29.64 -47.38
C SER A 168 3.55 -28.44 -47.50
N SER A 169 3.77 -27.67 -48.56
CA SER A 169 2.86 -26.71 -49.15
C SER A 169 1.41 -27.21 -49.25
N SER A 170 0.50 -26.46 -48.67
CA SER A 170 -0.88 -26.34 -49.16
C SER A 170 -1.52 -25.16 -48.46
N ASP A 171 -1.87 -24.17 -49.28
CA ASP A 171 -2.82 -23.12 -48.99
C ASP A 171 -4.02 -23.69 -48.23
N ASP A 172 -4.42 -23.08 -47.10
CA ASP A 172 -5.85 -22.94 -46.76
C ASP A 172 -6.09 -22.11 -45.49
N GLU A 173 -7.02 -21.18 -45.66
CA GLU A 173 -8.05 -20.73 -44.71
C GLU A 173 -7.75 -20.63 -43.20
N GLY A 174 -7.70 -19.38 -42.74
CA GLY A 174 -8.63 -18.91 -41.71
C GLY A 174 -8.71 -19.70 -40.40
N SER A 175 -7.69 -19.61 -39.54
CA SER A 175 -7.77 -20.13 -38.17
C SER A 175 -8.52 -19.16 -37.21
N PRO A 176 -9.66 -19.54 -36.61
CA PRO A 176 -10.47 -18.68 -35.73
C PRO A 176 -9.95 -18.56 -34.28
N ILE A 177 -8.81 -19.15 -33.96
CA ILE A 177 -8.33 -19.32 -32.57
C ILE A 177 -7.78 -18.02 -31.97
N VAL A 178 -7.33 -17.06 -32.79
CA VAL A 178 -6.82 -15.75 -32.31
C VAL A 178 -7.96 -14.81 -31.87
N ARG A 179 -9.23 -15.10 -32.20
CA ARG A 179 -10.36 -14.21 -31.84
C ARG A 179 -10.87 -14.38 -30.41
N ARG A 180 -10.37 -15.34 -29.62
CA ARG A 180 -10.86 -15.55 -28.24
C ARG A 180 -10.20 -14.66 -27.18
N PHE A 181 -9.00 -14.12 -27.43
CA PHE A 181 -8.37 -13.20 -26.48
C PHE A 181 -8.81 -11.75 -26.64
N HIS A 182 -9.33 -11.37 -27.82
CA HIS A 182 -9.80 -10.00 -28.05
C HIS A 182 -11.18 -9.71 -27.45
N ARG A 183 -12.02 -10.73 -27.21
CA ARG A 183 -13.40 -10.48 -26.74
C ARG A 183 -13.50 -10.14 -25.24
N CYS A 184 -12.49 -10.44 -24.41
CA CYS A 184 -12.47 -10.00 -23.01
C CYS A 184 -11.97 -8.56 -22.82
N ARG A 185 -11.51 -7.88 -23.86
CA ARG A 185 -10.95 -6.52 -23.75
C ARG A 185 -12.03 -5.43 -23.83
N ASP A 186 -13.16 -5.72 -24.46
CA ASP A 186 -14.14 -4.68 -24.82
C ASP A 186 -15.35 -4.59 -23.86
N GLU A 187 -15.46 -5.49 -22.88
CA GLU A 187 -16.57 -5.51 -21.90
C GLU A 187 -16.17 -5.05 -20.47
N CYS A 188 -14.97 -4.47 -20.29
CA CYS A 188 -14.45 -4.08 -18.96
C CYS A 188 -13.97 -2.63 -18.86
N CYS A 189 -14.48 -1.72 -19.69
CA CYS A 189 -14.34 -0.27 -19.50
C CYS A 189 -15.68 0.36 -19.14
#